data_AF-A0A352A8N8-F1
#
_entry.id   AF-A0A352A8N8-F1
#
_cell.length_a   1.000
_cell.length_b   1.000
_cell.length_c   1.000
_cell.angle_alpha   90.00
_cell.angle_beta   90.00
_cell.angle_gamma   90.00
#
_symmetry.space_group_name_H-M   'P 1'
#
loop_
_entity.id
_entity.type
_entity.pdbx_description
1 polymer ?
#
loop_
_entity_poly.entity_id
_entity_poly.type
_entity_poly.pdbx_seq_one_letter_code
_entity_poly.pdbx_strand_id
1 'polypeptide(L)'
;MKKDNIYAKACPFLQSIITSNKNESIPVIVSLKSQKAYTKSNVSALSKRIKYELPIVNGFACDMSIPQIKKFYTNEDIDFISYDSSIHTIINVASKTIGADKVNTMGYTGRGVTIATIDTGITMHRDLLFPTNRIVGFKDFLKNNNRPYDDNGHGTHIAGIIASSGISSKGKYKGIAPEANILALKALDQDGNGKVSDILS
;
A
#
# COMPACT_ATOMS: atom_id res chain seq x y z
N MET A 1 13.21 29.40 -25.59
CA MET A 1 12.23 28.34 -25.94
C MET A 1 12.09 27.40 -24.75
N LYS A 2 10.95 27.42 -24.05
CA LYS A 2 10.64 26.44 -23.00
C LYS A 2 10.42 25.10 -23.71
N LYS A 3 11.23 24.07 -23.42
CA LYS A 3 10.92 22.71 -23.83
C LYS A 3 9.70 22.30 -23.00
N ASP A 4 8.54 22.21 -23.64
CA ASP A 4 7.36 21.63 -23.00
C ASP A 4 7.75 20.25 -22.48
N ASN A 5 7.60 20.06 -21.17
CA ASN A 5 7.95 18.80 -20.53
C ASN A 5 6.93 17.76 -20.96
N ILE A 6 7.21 17.06 -22.06
CA ILE A 6 6.42 15.97 -22.64
C ILE A 6 6.11 14.84 -21.64
N TYR A 7 6.73 14.84 -20.46
CA TYR A 7 6.52 13.86 -19.39
C TYR A 7 5.80 14.43 -18.15
N ALA A 8 5.17 15.60 -18.24
CA ALA A 8 4.48 16.24 -17.10
C ALA A 8 3.39 15.36 -16.45
N LYS A 9 2.82 14.41 -17.20
CA LYS A 9 1.80 13.47 -16.71
C LYS A 9 2.36 12.18 -16.10
N ALA A 10 3.66 12.12 -15.83
CA ALA A 10 4.27 10.94 -15.20
C ALA A 10 4.96 11.24 -13.88
N CYS A 11 4.96 10.24 -12.99
CA CYS A 11 5.72 10.35 -11.75
C CYS A 11 7.23 10.47 -12.04
N PRO A 12 8.00 11.21 -11.21
CA PRO A 12 9.43 11.44 -11.45
C PRO A 12 10.24 10.15 -11.64
N PHE A 13 9.85 9.08 -10.94
CA PHE A 13 10.49 7.77 -11.06
C PHE A 13 10.24 7.12 -12.43
N LEU A 14 9.03 7.22 -12.97
CA LEU A 14 8.75 6.74 -14.32
C LEU A 14 9.52 7.57 -15.37
N GLN A 15 9.69 8.88 -15.14
CA GLN A 15 10.49 9.75 -16.01
C GLN A 15 11.96 9.32 -16.06
N SER A 16 12.54 8.88 -14.94
CA SER A 16 13.92 8.39 -14.90
C SER A 16 14.06 7.06 -15.65
N ILE A 17 13.10 6.14 -15.49
CA ILE A 17 13.07 4.87 -16.22
C ILE A 17 12.94 5.08 -17.72
N ILE A 18 12.03 5.96 -18.16
CA ILE A 18 11.84 6.27 -19.59
C ILE A 18 13.11 6.86 -20.21
N THR A 19 13.84 7.67 -19.45
CA THR A 19 15.10 8.28 -19.89
C THR A 19 16.23 7.25 -20.01
N SER A 20 16.17 6.15 -19.26
CA SER A 20 17.17 5.07 -19.28
C SER A 20 17.13 4.17 -20.52
N ASN A 21 16.13 4.35 -21.41
CA ASN A 21 16.03 3.73 -22.75
C ASN A 21 16.12 2.19 -22.79
N LYS A 22 15.74 1.50 -21.73
CA LYS A 22 15.61 0.02 -21.73
C LYS A 22 14.33 -0.39 -22.46
N ASN A 23 14.44 -1.32 -23.41
CA ASN A 23 13.33 -1.73 -24.28
C ASN A 23 12.45 -2.82 -23.64
N GLU A 24 12.17 -2.67 -22.34
CA GLU A 24 11.42 -3.65 -21.54
C GLU A 24 9.99 -3.16 -21.29
N SER A 25 9.06 -4.11 -21.12
CA SER A 25 7.70 -3.83 -20.68
C SER A 25 7.73 -3.56 -19.18
N ILE A 26 7.18 -2.42 -18.75
CA ILE A 26 7.15 -2.03 -17.35
C ILE A 26 5.71 -1.99 -16.84
N PRO A 27 5.49 -2.37 -15.56
CA PRO A 27 4.18 -2.31 -14.96
C PRO A 27 3.85 -0.85 -14.64
N VAL A 28 2.68 -0.38 -15.08
CA VAL A 28 2.22 0.99 -14.90
C VAL A 28 0.76 1.04 -14.46
N ILE A 29 0.43 2.08 -13.72
CA ILE A 29 -0.94 2.47 -13.40
C ILE A 29 -1.25 3.74 -14.19
N VAL A 30 -2.34 3.70 -14.96
CA VAL A 30 -2.84 4.83 -15.75
C VAL A 30 -4.12 5.35 -15.11
N SER A 31 -4.12 6.61 -14.70
CA SER A 31 -5.29 7.32 -14.18
C SER A 31 -5.88 8.21 -15.27
N LEU A 32 -7.21 8.18 -15.40
CA LEU A 32 -7.95 8.97 -16.39
C LEU A 32 -8.68 10.13 -15.72
N LYS A 33 -8.88 11.22 -16.47
CA LYS A 33 -9.60 12.41 -15.97
C LYS A 33 -11.08 12.14 -15.69
N SER A 34 -11.68 11.13 -16.33
CA SER A 34 -13.08 10.74 -16.08
C SER A 34 -13.35 9.30 -16.50
N GLN A 35 -14.35 8.66 -15.88
CA GLN A 35 -14.83 7.33 -16.29
C GLN A 35 -15.35 7.27 -17.74
N LYS A 36 -15.94 8.36 -18.27
CA LYS A 36 -16.38 8.39 -19.69
C LYS A 36 -15.22 8.31 -20.67
N ALA A 37 -14.03 8.75 -20.24
CA ALA A 37 -12.81 8.65 -21.02
C ALA A 37 -12.35 7.20 -21.19
N TYR A 38 -12.72 6.31 -20.26
CA TYR A 38 -12.47 4.87 -20.35
C TYR A 38 -13.10 4.26 -21.61
N THR A 39 -14.26 4.76 -22.03
CA THR A 39 -14.99 4.28 -23.22
C THR A 39 -14.54 4.94 -24.53
N LYS A 40 -14.03 6.18 -24.47
CA LYS A 40 -13.56 6.93 -25.65
C LYS A 40 -12.12 6.64 -26.03
N SER A 41 -11.26 6.40 -25.05
CA SER A 41 -9.87 6.05 -25.29
C SER A 41 -9.77 4.62 -25.84
N ASN A 42 -8.71 4.30 -26.59
CA ASN A 42 -8.44 2.96 -27.15
C ASN A 42 -8.20 1.86 -26.09
N VAL A 43 -8.78 1.99 -24.90
CA VAL A 43 -8.77 1.04 -23.79
C VAL A 43 -9.33 -0.32 -24.21
N SER A 44 -10.25 -0.37 -25.17
CA SER A 44 -10.71 -1.64 -25.77
C SER A 44 -9.57 -2.44 -26.43
N ALA A 45 -8.61 -1.77 -27.08
CA ALA A 45 -7.42 -2.41 -27.65
C ALA A 45 -6.41 -2.83 -26.56
N LEU A 46 -6.46 -2.19 -25.40
CA LEU A 46 -5.66 -2.53 -24.22
C LEU A 46 -6.31 -3.54 -23.29
N SER A 47 -7.61 -3.80 -23.40
CA SER A 47 -8.35 -4.71 -22.50
C SER A 47 -7.67 -6.08 -22.34
N LYS A 48 -7.04 -6.60 -23.39
CA LYS A 48 -6.27 -7.86 -23.37
C LYS A 48 -4.95 -7.79 -22.60
N ARG A 49 -4.45 -6.59 -22.28
CA ARG A 49 -3.20 -6.28 -21.56
C ARG A 49 -3.45 -5.58 -20.23
N ILE A 50 -4.70 -5.21 -19.94
CA ILE A 50 -5.11 -4.67 -18.63
C ILE A 50 -5.10 -5.83 -17.66
N LYS A 51 -4.35 -5.66 -16.59
CA LYS A 51 -4.23 -6.61 -15.49
C LYS A 51 -5.37 -6.41 -14.51
N TYR A 52 -5.70 -5.15 -14.20
CA TYR A 52 -6.76 -4.77 -13.26
C TYR A 52 -7.39 -3.42 -13.63
N GLU A 53 -8.69 -3.29 -13.44
CA GLU A 53 -9.38 -1.99 -13.42
C GLU A 53 -9.34 -1.43 -12.00
N LEU A 54 -9.10 -0.12 -11.86
CA LEU A 54 -8.98 0.57 -10.57
C LEU A 54 -10.04 1.68 -10.49
N PRO A 55 -11.30 1.36 -10.14
CA PRO A 55 -12.41 2.32 -10.15
C PRO A 55 -12.19 3.49 -9.20
N ILE A 56 -11.50 3.28 -8.07
CA ILE A 56 -11.25 4.29 -7.04
C ILE A 56 -10.41 5.46 -7.57
N VAL A 57 -9.48 5.19 -8.49
CA VAL A 57 -8.60 6.20 -9.12
C VAL A 57 -8.97 6.50 -10.57
N ASN A 58 -10.17 6.05 -11.02
CA ASN A 58 -10.60 6.13 -12.41
C ASN A 58 -9.52 5.66 -13.40
N GLY A 59 -8.91 4.52 -13.11
CA GLY A 59 -7.71 4.07 -13.80
C GLY A 59 -7.66 2.57 -14.04
N PHE A 60 -6.52 2.11 -14.54
CA PHE A 60 -6.22 0.69 -14.75
C PHE A 60 -4.72 0.41 -14.60
N ALA A 61 -4.40 -0.81 -14.19
CA ALA A 61 -3.04 -1.32 -14.12
C ALA A 61 -2.74 -2.22 -15.32
N CYS A 62 -1.59 -2.04 -15.96
CA CYS A 62 -1.20 -2.83 -17.12
C CYS A 62 0.32 -2.80 -17.34
N ASP A 63 0.83 -3.79 -18.08
CA ASP A 63 2.22 -3.79 -18.50
C ASP A 63 2.34 -3.08 -19.87
N MET A 64 3.16 -2.04 -19.94
CA MET A 64 3.38 -1.25 -21.17
C MET A 64 4.87 -1.08 -21.49
N SER A 65 5.18 -1.12 -22.78
CA SER A 65 6.50 -0.73 -23.29
C SER A 65 6.67 0.80 -23.30
N ILE A 66 7.90 1.30 -23.22
CA ILE A 66 8.19 2.76 -23.30
C ILE A 66 7.55 3.43 -24.54
N PRO A 67 7.59 2.84 -25.76
CA PRO A 67 6.91 3.41 -26.92
C PRO A 67 5.39 3.54 -26.74
N GLN A 68 4.75 2.60 -26.03
CA GLN A 68 3.32 2.69 -25.72
C GLN A 68 3.06 3.80 -24.70
N ILE A 69 3.86 3.90 -23.63
CA ILE A 69 3.74 4.96 -22.62
C ILE A 69 3.88 6.35 -23.28
N LYS A 70 4.79 6.49 -24.25
CA LYS A 70 4.94 7.73 -25.03
C LYS A 70 3.68 8.13 -25.81
N LYS A 71 2.94 7.17 -26.37
CA LYS A 71 1.63 7.42 -27.03
C LYS A 71 0.56 7.83 -26.03
N PHE A 72 0.69 7.43 -24.76
CA PHE A 72 -0.26 7.75 -23.71
C PHE A 72 -0.05 9.19 -23.20
N TYR A 73 1.18 9.73 -23.19
CA TYR A 73 1.39 11.14 -22.85
C TYR A 73 0.66 12.13 -23.76
N THR A 74 0.54 11.80 -25.05
CA THR A 74 -0.16 12.65 -26.02
C THR A 74 -1.68 12.54 -25.94
N ASN A 75 -2.22 11.61 -25.14
CA ASN A 75 -3.65 11.46 -24.99
C ASN A 75 -4.21 12.45 -23.95
N GLU A 76 -5.23 13.22 -24.32
CA GLU A 76 -5.84 14.25 -23.47
C GLU A 76 -6.66 13.68 -22.30
N ASP A 77 -7.18 12.46 -22.48
CA ASP A 77 -8.00 11.73 -21.50
C ASP A 77 -7.20 11.24 -20.30
N ILE A 78 -5.88 11.14 -20.47
CA ILE A 78 -4.97 10.67 -19.43
C ILE A 78 -4.64 11.83 -18.50
N ASP A 79 -4.86 11.56 -17.23
CA ASP A 79 -4.53 12.47 -16.15
C ASP A 79 -3.09 12.22 -15.70
N PHE A 80 -2.78 10.98 -15.34
CA PHE A 80 -1.49 10.62 -14.77
C PHE A 80 -1.07 9.18 -15.06
N ILE A 81 0.23 8.94 -15.18
CA ILE A 81 0.85 7.61 -15.33
C ILE A 81 1.89 7.43 -14.22
N SER A 82 1.71 6.42 -13.38
CA SER A 82 2.69 6.06 -12.36
C SER A 82 3.31 4.69 -12.65
N TYR A 83 4.57 4.54 -12.26
CA TYR A 83 5.20 3.23 -12.19
C TYR A 83 4.54 2.41 -11.08
N ASP A 84 4.23 1.14 -11.37
CA ASP A 84 3.67 0.21 -10.38
C ASP A 84 4.84 -0.41 -9.58
N SER A 85 5.28 0.32 -8.55
CA SER A 85 6.44 -0.06 -7.72
C SER A 85 6.14 -1.25 -6.81
N SER A 86 7.05 -2.21 -6.75
CA SER A 86 7.10 -3.18 -5.65
C SER A 86 7.38 -2.44 -4.33
N ILE A 87 6.54 -2.68 -3.31
CA ILE A 87 6.71 -2.11 -1.97
C ILE A 87 7.52 -3.08 -1.11
N HIS A 88 8.55 -2.59 -0.43
CA HIS A 88 9.35 -3.35 0.52
C HIS A 88 9.29 -2.73 1.92
N THR A 89 9.55 -3.57 2.92
CA THR A 89 9.29 -3.34 4.33
C THR A 89 10.52 -2.79 5.08
N ILE A 90 10.37 -1.81 5.98
CA ILE A 90 11.50 -1.19 6.74
C ILE A 90 11.11 -0.92 8.20
N ILE A 91 11.96 -1.26 9.19
CA ILE A 91 11.69 -1.10 10.63
C ILE A 91 12.96 -0.74 11.47
N ASN A 92 12.83 0.09 12.55
CA ASN A 92 12.98 -0.33 13.99
C ASN A 92 13.55 0.63 15.11
N VAL A 93 13.49 1.97 15.12
CA VAL A 93 13.80 2.71 16.39
C VAL A 93 13.13 4.10 16.52
N ALA A 94 11.82 4.22 16.28
CA ALA A 94 11.17 5.55 16.28
C ALA A 94 10.49 5.95 17.61
N SER A 95 9.92 5.04 18.37
CA SER A 95 8.92 5.38 19.41
C SER A 95 9.43 6.27 20.56
N LYS A 96 10.62 5.99 21.11
CA LYS A 96 11.25 6.85 22.13
C LYS A 96 11.73 8.18 21.54
N THR A 97 12.25 8.16 20.32
CA THR A 97 12.78 9.34 19.63
C THR A 97 11.69 10.36 19.32
N ILE A 98 10.49 9.90 18.97
CA ILE A 98 9.33 10.76 18.70
C ILE A 98 8.55 11.16 19.97
N GLY A 99 8.99 10.73 21.16
CA GLY A 99 8.35 11.07 22.43
C GLY A 99 6.97 10.44 22.66
N ALA A 100 6.69 9.29 22.02
CA ALA A 100 5.40 8.62 22.16
C ALA A 100 5.12 8.22 23.62
N ASP A 101 6.16 7.87 24.38
CA ASP A 101 6.09 7.56 25.81
C ASP A 101 5.52 8.73 26.64
N LYS A 102 5.96 9.96 26.39
CA LYS A 102 5.48 11.17 27.09
C LYS A 102 4.00 11.42 26.83
N VAL A 103 3.56 11.23 25.59
CA VAL A 103 2.16 11.43 25.19
C VAL A 103 1.26 10.35 25.80
N ASN A 104 1.75 9.11 25.86
CA ASN A 104 1.07 8.02 26.56
C ASN A 104 0.91 8.30 28.07
N THR A 105 1.92 8.85 28.74
CA THR A 105 1.80 9.22 30.17
C THR A 105 0.81 10.37 30.41
N MET A 106 0.50 11.17 29.38
CA MET A 106 -0.55 12.18 29.43
C MET A 106 -1.96 11.61 29.17
N GLY A 107 -2.08 10.29 28.98
CA GLY A 107 -3.35 9.59 28.77
C GLY A 107 -3.73 9.36 27.31
N TYR A 108 -2.92 9.82 26.35
CA TYR A 108 -3.17 9.62 24.93
C TYR A 108 -2.54 8.30 24.46
N THR A 109 -3.32 7.23 24.52
CA THR A 109 -2.87 5.85 24.27
C THR A 109 -3.43 5.24 22.98
N GLY A 110 -4.25 5.99 22.25
CA GLY A 110 -5.03 5.49 21.10
C GLY A 110 -6.33 4.78 21.46
N ARG A 111 -6.73 4.79 22.74
CA ARG A 111 -7.99 4.18 23.19
C ARG A 111 -9.19 4.67 22.38
N GLY A 112 -9.99 3.71 21.89
CA GLY A 112 -11.19 3.99 21.10
C GLY A 112 -10.92 4.25 19.61
N VAL A 113 -9.65 4.33 19.20
CA VAL A 113 -9.26 4.48 17.78
C VAL A 113 -9.00 3.09 17.20
N THR A 114 -9.48 2.87 15.97
CA THR A 114 -9.16 1.66 15.20
C THR A 114 -8.24 2.03 14.05
N ILE A 115 -7.12 1.31 13.94
CA ILE A 115 -6.12 1.48 12.89
C ILE A 115 -6.21 0.27 11.97
N ALA A 116 -6.48 0.52 10.70
CA ALA A 116 -6.45 -0.52 9.68
C ALA A 116 -5.02 -0.69 9.15
N THR A 117 -4.49 -1.91 9.21
CA THR A 117 -3.15 -2.25 8.68
C THR A 117 -3.31 -3.09 7.43
N ILE A 118 -2.77 -2.62 6.30
CA ILE A 118 -2.75 -3.34 5.04
C ILE A 118 -1.35 -3.92 4.84
N ASP A 119 -1.19 -5.21 5.05
CA ASP A 119 0.14 -5.84 5.14
C ASP A 119 0.08 -7.35 4.86
N THR A 120 1.06 -8.13 5.33
CA THR A 120 1.13 -9.60 5.22
C THR A 120 0.17 -10.33 6.14
N GLY A 121 -0.59 -9.60 6.96
CA GLY A 121 -1.59 -10.14 7.88
C GLY A 121 -1.25 -9.85 9.34
N ILE A 122 -1.76 -10.68 10.24
CA ILE A 122 -1.51 -10.52 11.68
C ILE A 122 -1.56 -11.86 12.41
N THR A 123 -0.59 -12.07 13.29
CA THR A 123 -0.61 -13.17 14.25
C THR A 123 -1.25 -12.72 15.57
N MET A 124 -2.00 -13.62 16.19
CA MET A 124 -2.58 -13.46 17.53
C MET A 124 -1.52 -13.51 18.64
N HIS A 125 -0.58 -12.57 18.61
CA HIS A 125 0.53 -12.47 19.56
C HIS A 125 0.08 -11.95 20.92
N ARG A 126 0.72 -12.43 22.00
CA ARG A 126 0.36 -12.08 23.39
C ARG A 126 0.29 -10.57 23.64
N ASP A 127 1.23 -9.80 23.08
CA ASP A 127 1.28 -8.34 23.24
C ASP A 127 0.14 -7.60 22.53
N LEU A 128 -0.54 -8.25 21.58
CA LEU A 128 -1.73 -7.72 20.90
C LEU A 128 -3.03 -8.25 21.51
N LEU A 129 -2.97 -9.33 22.31
CA LEU A 129 -4.15 -9.93 22.93
C LEU A 129 -4.35 -9.51 24.39
N PHE A 130 -3.28 -9.16 25.11
CA PHE A 130 -3.33 -8.90 26.54
C PHE A 130 -2.79 -7.49 26.87
N PRO A 131 -3.40 -6.79 27.85
CA PRO A 131 -4.48 -7.24 28.75
C PRO A 131 -5.87 -7.26 28.10
N THR A 132 -6.02 -6.73 26.89
CA THR A 132 -7.28 -6.73 26.14
C THR A 132 -6.95 -6.99 24.69
N ASN A 133 -7.83 -7.72 24.00
CA ASN A 133 -7.64 -7.99 22.59
C ASN A 133 -7.69 -6.70 21.77
N ARG A 134 -6.58 -6.40 21.09
CA ARG A 134 -6.46 -5.27 20.17
C ARG A 134 -6.91 -5.63 18.77
N ILE A 135 -6.89 -6.90 18.38
CA ILE A 135 -7.29 -7.35 17.04
C ILE A 135 -8.81 -7.42 16.99
N VAL A 136 -9.44 -6.44 16.36
CA VAL A 136 -10.91 -6.31 16.29
C VAL A 136 -11.49 -6.87 14.99
N GLY A 137 -10.65 -7.12 13.99
CA GLY A 137 -11.07 -7.75 12.75
C GLY A 137 -9.88 -8.19 11.90
N PHE A 138 -10.18 -9.10 10.98
CA PHE A 138 -9.22 -9.60 10.01
C PHE A 138 -9.93 -9.85 8.68
N LYS A 139 -9.29 -9.47 7.58
CA LYS A 139 -9.72 -9.80 6.22
C LYS A 139 -8.51 -10.19 5.39
N ASP A 140 -8.60 -11.34 4.76
CA ASP A 140 -7.61 -11.83 3.79
C ASP A 140 -8.13 -11.62 2.37
N PHE A 141 -7.42 -10.80 1.60
CA PHE A 141 -7.72 -10.50 0.20
C PHE A 141 -7.08 -11.49 -0.77
N LEU A 142 -6.17 -12.35 -0.31
CA LEU A 142 -5.42 -13.29 -1.14
C LEU A 142 -6.08 -14.67 -1.18
N LYS A 143 -6.36 -15.26 -0.02
CA LYS A 143 -6.87 -16.63 0.10
C LYS A 143 -8.26 -16.70 0.74
N ASN A 144 -8.87 -15.55 1.07
CA ASN A 144 -10.17 -15.45 1.77
C ASN A 144 -10.25 -16.31 3.05
N ASN A 145 -9.15 -16.44 3.78
CA ASN A 145 -9.19 -17.09 5.08
C ASN A 145 -9.89 -16.19 6.13
N ASN A 146 -10.70 -16.81 6.97
CA ASN A 146 -11.49 -16.11 8.00
C ASN A 146 -10.78 -16.02 9.35
N ARG A 147 -9.64 -16.70 9.52
CA ARG A 147 -8.86 -16.68 10.76
C ARG A 147 -7.64 -15.77 10.60
N PRO A 148 -7.32 -14.90 11.57
CA PRO A 148 -6.10 -14.09 11.52
C PRO A 148 -4.85 -14.96 11.45
N TYR A 149 -4.00 -14.66 10.47
CA TYR A 149 -2.68 -15.27 10.33
C TYR A 149 -1.73 -14.29 9.63
N ASP A 150 -0.44 -14.56 9.78
CA ASP A 150 0.64 -13.85 9.10
C ASP A 150 1.72 -14.88 8.76
N ASP A 151 1.92 -15.14 7.46
CA ASP A 151 2.87 -16.11 6.93
C ASP A 151 4.22 -15.48 6.53
N ASN A 152 4.38 -14.17 6.77
CA ASN A 152 5.64 -13.45 6.59
C ASN A 152 6.19 -12.90 7.92
N GLY A 153 5.32 -12.32 8.75
CA GLY A 153 5.64 -11.70 10.04
C GLY A 153 5.76 -10.18 10.01
N HIS A 154 5.85 -9.54 8.83
CA HIS A 154 5.97 -8.09 8.73
C HIS A 154 4.72 -7.36 9.27
N GLY A 155 3.52 -7.77 8.85
CA GLY A 155 2.28 -7.17 9.33
C GLY A 155 2.10 -7.27 10.84
N THR A 156 2.47 -8.40 11.43
CA THR A 156 2.51 -8.59 12.89
C THR A 156 3.52 -7.64 13.54
N HIS A 157 4.69 -7.46 12.93
CA HIS A 157 5.70 -6.53 13.44
C HIS A 157 5.20 -5.08 13.40
N ILE A 158 4.57 -4.65 12.30
CA ILE A 158 3.96 -3.31 12.19
C ILE A 158 2.85 -3.12 13.23
N ALA A 159 1.95 -4.09 13.37
CA ALA A 159 0.91 -4.06 14.41
C ALA A 159 1.52 -3.95 15.82
N GLY A 160 2.67 -4.59 16.06
CA GLY A 160 3.42 -4.44 17.30
C GLY A 160 3.96 -3.02 17.53
N ILE A 161 4.55 -2.38 16.52
CA ILE A 161 5.01 -0.98 16.62
C ILE A 161 3.85 -0.05 16.96
N ILE A 162 2.68 -0.31 16.39
CA ILE A 162 1.48 0.51 16.60
C ILE A 162 0.89 0.26 17.99
N ALA A 163 0.47 -0.97 18.29
CA ALA A 163 -0.44 -1.26 19.40
C ALA A 163 0.03 -2.35 20.36
N SER A 164 1.31 -2.73 20.35
CA SER A 164 1.84 -3.66 21.35
C SER A 164 1.62 -3.13 22.77
N SER A 165 1.06 -3.96 23.66
CA SER A 165 1.01 -3.64 25.09
C SER A 165 2.40 -3.66 25.75
N GLY A 166 3.36 -4.33 25.11
CA GLY A 166 4.71 -4.56 25.63
C GLY A 166 4.77 -5.57 26.77
N ILE A 167 3.70 -6.32 27.06
CA ILE A 167 3.63 -7.18 28.25
C ILE A 167 4.69 -8.28 28.25
N SER A 168 4.98 -8.90 27.08
CA SER A 168 6.00 -9.94 26.96
C SER A 168 7.42 -9.40 27.14
N SER A 169 7.59 -8.09 27.03
CA SER A 169 8.88 -7.41 27.13
C SER A 169 9.02 -6.51 28.37
N LYS A 170 8.11 -6.65 29.35
CA LYS A 170 8.04 -5.79 30.55
C LYS A 170 8.00 -4.29 30.19
N GLY A 171 7.29 -3.95 29.11
CA GLY A 171 7.11 -2.59 28.60
C GLY A 171 8.22 -2.09 27.67
N LYS A 172 9.29 -2.86 27.42
CA LYS A 172 10.40 -2.44 26.56
C LYS A 172 9.98 -2.19 25.11
N TYR A 173 9.10 -3.04 24.58
CA TYR A 173 8.58 -2.96 23.20
C TYR A 173 7.09 -2.63 23.20
N LYS A 174 6.71 -1.61 23.99
CA LYS A 174 5.36 -1.04 23.95
C LYS A 174 5.19 -0.23 22.65
N GLY A 175 4.04 -0.37 22.02
CA GLY A 175 3.67 0.35 20.81
C GLY A 175 3.45 1.84 21.05
N ILE A 176 3.34 2.60 19.97
CA ILE A 176 3.09 4.05 19.99
C ILE A 176 1.69 4.35 20.58
N ALA A 177 0.70 3.56 20.20
CA ALA A 177 -0.70 3.65 20.60
C ALA A 177 -1.17 2.30 21.20
N PRO A 178 -0.69 1.94 22.40
CA PRO A 178 -0.84 0.60 22.98
C PRO A 178 -2.30 0.20 23.31
N GLU A 179 -3.24 1.15 23.26
CA GLU A 179 -4.67 0.90 23.48
C GLU A 179 -5.52 1.08 22.22
N ALA A 180 -4.90 1.32 21.07
CA ALA A 180 -5.59 1.32 19.79
C ALA A 180 -6.01 -0.09 19.37
N ASN A 181 -7.13 -0.17 18.65
CA ASN A 181 -7.57 -1.39 18.00
C ASN A 181 -6.88 -1.56 16.64
N ILE A 182 -6.65 -2.80 16.24
CA ILE A 182 -6.07 -3.18 14.95
C ILE A 182 -7.11 -3.93 14.13
N LEU A 183 -7.39 -3.41 12.93
CA LEU A 183 -8.11 -4.12 11.87
C LEU A 183 -7.07 -4.57 10.84
N ALA A 184 -6.82 -5.88 10.76
CA ALA A 184 -5.78 -6.40 9.89
C ALA A 184 -6.33 -6.80 8.51
N LEU A 185 -5.79 -6.20 7.47
CA LEU A 185 -6.14 -6.42 6.08
C LEU A 185 -4.93 -7.08 5.39
N LYS A 186 -4.96 -8.40 5.20
CA LYS A 186 -3.89 -9.12 4.52
C LYS A 186 -4.02 -8.91 3.01
N ALA A 187 -3.10 -8.16 2.44
CA ALA A 187 -2.99 -7.89 1.00
C ALA A 187 -1.61 -8.24 0.42
N LEU A 188 -0.64 -8.62 1.28
CA LEU A 188 0.69 -9.09 0.87
C LEU A 188 0.85 -10.59 1.19
N ASP A 189 1.55 -11.31 0.33
CA ASP A 189 1.81 -12.74 0.46
C ASP A 189 2.95 -13.06 1.45
N GLN A 190 3.30 -14.34 1.56
CA GLN A 190 4.34 -14.84 2.47
C GLN A 190 5.74 -14.26 2.18
N ASP A 191 5.99 -13.82 0.95
CA ASP A 191 7.27 -13.24 0.53
C ASP A 191 7.24 -11.70 0.69
N GLY A 192 6.15 -11.15 1.24
CA GLY A 192 5.93 -9.72 1.38
C GLY A 192 5.55 -9.04 0.07
N ASN A 193 5.25 -9.81 -0.98
CA ASN A 193 4.83 -9.28 -2.25
C ASN A 193 3.32 -9.15 -2.27
N GLY A 194 2.81 -8.02 -2.72
CA GLY A 194 1.40 -7.87 -3.02
C GLY A 194 1.27 -7.00 -4.23
N LYS A 195 0.17 -7.16 -4.95
CA LYS A 195 -0.14 -6.27 -6.06
C LYS A 195 -0.94 -5.10 -5.50
N VAL A 196 -0.72 -3.92 -6.05
CA VAL A 196 -1.54 -2.74 -5.72
C VAL A 196 -3.03 -3.02 -5.94
N SER A 197 -3.39 -3.93 -6.86
CA SER A 197 -4.77 -4.42 -7.05
C SER A 197 -5.38 -5.05 -5.80
N ASP A 198 -4.60 -5.81 -5.03
CA ASP A 198 -5.09 -6.56 -3.87
C ASP A 198 -5.35 -5.61 -2.68
N ILE A 199 -4.75 -4.41 -2.73
CA ILE A 199 -4.94 -3.31 -1.78
C ILE A 199 -6.17 -2.46 -2.13
N LEU A 200 -6.53 -2.38 -3.42
CA LEU A 200 -7.57 -1.49 -3.94
C LEU A 200 -8.92 -2.18 -4.20
N SER A 201 -9.00 -3.52 -4.09
CA SER A 201 -10.18 -4.34 -4.40
C SER A 201 -11.23 -4.40 -3.29
#